data_AF-A0A4Y2QLL3-F1
#
_entry.id   AF-A0A4Y2QLL3-F1
#
_cell.length_a   1.000
_cell.length_b   1.000
_cell.length_c   1.000
_cell.angle_alpha   90.00
_cell.angle_beta   90.00
_cell.angle_gamma   90.00
#
_symmetry.space_group_name_H-M   'P 1'
#
loop_
_entity.id
_entity.type
_entity.pdbx_description
1 polymer ?
#
loop_
_entity_poly.entity_id
_entity_poly.type
_entity_poly.pdbx_seq_one_letter_code
_entity_poly.pdbx_strand_id
1 'polypeptide(L)'
;MSTDTKKQFVEKGHAKIYSSYRKDTPTELIEKIVGFLKEKVPEPLGTAVDVGCGNGQSTVILAPYFKRVHGSDVSEAQIEQAKADRSLPNVTYA
;
A
#
# COMPACT_ATOMS: atom_id res chain seq x y z
N MET A 1 8.64 -28.54 -23.98
CA MET A 1 8.12 -28.48 -22.60
C MET A 1 7.96 -27.02 -22.24
N SER A 2 6.72 -26.53 -22.13
CA SER A 2 6.43 -25.12 -21.85
C SER A 2 6.69 -24.83 -20.37
N THR A 3 7.65 -23.95 -20.07
CA THR A 3 7.91 -23.46 -18.71
C THR A 3 6.90 -22.38 -18.37
N ASP A 4 5.67 -22.78 -18.08
CA ASP A 4 4.63 -21.88 -17.61
C ASP A 4 4.92 -21.53 -16.15
N THR A 5 5.70 -20.47 -15.96
CA THR A 5 6.06 -19.96 -14.63
C THR A 5 4.85 -19.18 -14.10
N LYS A 6 3.92 -19.86 -13.44
CA LYS A 6 2.78 -19.22 -12.77
C LYS A 6 3.29 -18.16 -11.78
N LYS A 7 3.18 -16.88 -12.15
CA LYS A 7 3.43 -15.76 -11.24
C LYS A 7 2.32 -15.75 -10.19
N GLN A 8 2.63 -16.25 -9.00
CA GLN A 8 1.72 -16.16 -7.85
C GLN A 8 1.39 -14.68 -7.58
N PHE A 9 0.15 -14.39 -7.17
CA PHE A 9 -0.36 -13.05 -6.78
C PHE A 9 -0.63 -12.03 -7.91
N VAL A 10 -0.44 -12.40 -9.18
CA VAL A 10 -0.76 -11.52 -10.32
C VAL A 10 -2.20 -11.72 -10.84
N GLU A 11 -2.76 -12.92 -10.69
CA GLU A 11 -4.09 -13.25 -11.24
C GLU A 11 -5.25 -12.69 -10.40
N LYS A 12 -6.29 -12.18 -11.08
CA LYS A 12 -7.50 -11.55 -10.50
C LYS A 12 -8.23 -12.38 -9.43
N GLY A 13 -8.09 -13.72 -9.48
CA GLY A 13 -8.68 -14.62 -8.49
C GLY A 13 -8.07 -14.49 -7.08
N HIS A 14 -6.78 -14.17 -6.99
CA HIS A 14 -6.08 -14.01 -5.70
C HIS A 14 -6.34 -12.64 -5.07
N ALA A 15 -6.51 -11.60 -5.89
CA ALA A 15 -6.81 -10.23 -5.45
C ALA A 15 -8.08 -10.16 -4.59
N LYS A 16 -9.15 -10.83 -5.04
CA LYS A 16 -10.46 -10.81 -4.38
C LYS A 16 -10.44 -11.60 -3.06
N ILE A 17 -9.75 -12.73 -3.02
CA ILE A 17 -9.61 -13.56 -1.81
C ILE A 17 -8.72 -12.86 -0.78
N TYR A 18 -7.59 -12.29 -1.21
CA TYR A 18 -6.67 -11.58 -0.32
C TYR A 18 -7.32 -10.36 0.35
N SER A 19 -8.07 -9.56 -0.42
CA SER A 19 -8.83 -8.42 0.12
C SER A 19 -9.92 -8.83 1.12
N SER A 20 -10.47 -10.05 1.01
CA SER A 20 -11.54 -10.54 1.90
C SER A 20 -11.05 -11.15 3.23
N TYR A 21 -9.79 -11.62 3.29
CA TYR A 21 -9.23 -12.25 4.49
C TYR A 21 -8.29 -11.34 5.28
N ARG A 22 -7.73 -10.29 4.67
CA ARG A 22 -6.93 -9.31 5.38
C ARG A 22 -7.87 -8.32 6.07
N LYS A 23 -8.09 -8.51 7.38
CA LYS A 23 -8.69 -7.48 8.23
C LYS A 23 -7.89 -6.19 8.04
N ASP A 24 -8.59 -5.06 8.00
CA ASP A 24 -7.99 -3.74 7.83
C ASP A 24 -6.77 -3.58 8.73
N THR A 25 -5.71 -2.96 8.19
CA THR A 25 -4.49 -2.72 8.95
C THR A 25 -4.85 -1.86 10.16
N PRO A 26 -4.63 -2.34 11.40
CA PRO A 26 -5.01 -1.56 12.57
C PRO A 26 -4.24 -0.25 12.59
N THR A 27 -4.95 0.87 12.80
CA THR A 27 -4.33 2.20 12.89
C THR A 27 -3.22 2.24 13.94
N GLU A 28 -3.35 1.44 15.00
CA GLU A 28 -2.37 1.30 16.08
C GLU A 28 -1.00 0.80 15.59
N LEU A 29 -0.95 0.00 14.51
CA LEU A 29 0.31 -0.43 13.93
C LEU A 29 1.02 0.75 13.25
N ILE A 30 0.27 1.55 12.50
CA ILE A 30 0.82 2.73 11.81
C ILE A 30 1.27 3.76 12.83
N GLU A 31 0.50 3.99 13.89
CA GLU A 31 0.89 4.89 14.98
C GLU A 31 2.19 4.46 15.66
N LYS A 32 2.39 3.16 15.90
CA LYS A 32 3.65 2.63 16.45
C LYS A 32 4.83 2.87 15.50
N ILE A 33 4.65 2.64 14.20
CA ILE A 33 5.69 2.88 13.19
C ILE A 33 6.06 4.37 13.14
N VAL A 34 5.05 5.24 13.09
CA VAL A 34 5.24 6.69 13.08
C VAL A 34 5.91 7.17 14.37
N GLY A 35 5.48 6.64 15.52
CA GLY A 35 6.09 6.91 16.82
C GLY A 35 7.58 6.59 16.83
N PHE A 36 7.95 5.40 16.37
CA PHE A 36 9.35 5.00 16.24
C PHE A 36 10.16 5.91 15.30
N LEU A 37 9.59 6.30 14.16
CA LEU A 37 10.25 7.23 13.23
C LEU A 37 10.52 8.58 13.89
N LYS A 38 9.56 9.11 14.65
CA LYS A 38 9.67 10.41 15.33
C LYS A 38 10.76 10.45 16.41
N GLU A 39 11.24 9.30 16.89
CA GLU A 39 12.39 9.26 17.81
C GLU A 39 13.69 9.78 17.18
N LYS A 40 13.80 9.70 15.84
CA LYS A 40 15.03 10.03 15.09
C LYS A 40 14.80 10.99 13.93
N VAL A 41 13.57 11.09 13.44
CA VAL A 41 13.21 11.90 12.28
C VAL A 41 12.32 13.05 12.75
N PRO A 42 12.80 14.31 12.65
CA PRO A 42 11.99 15.46 13.02
C PRO A 42 10.79 15.60 12.07
N GLU A 43 9.68 16.07 12.62
CA GLU A 43 8.52 16.43 11.83
C GLU A 43 8.77 17.72 11.02
N PRO A 44 8.07 17.91 9.88
CA PRO A 44 7.11 16.98 9.26
C PRO A 44 7.78 15.83 8.48
N LEU A 45 7.22 14.62 8.58
CA LEU A 45 7.72 13.47 7.81
C LEU A 45 7.52 13.70 6.30
N GLY A 46 8.60 13.50 5.53
CA GLY A 46 8.67 13.91 4.12
C GLY A 46 7.89 13.00 3.17
N THR A 47 8.40 11.80 2.88
CA THR A 47 7.79 10.88 1.90
C THR A 47 7.85 9.45 2.42
N ALA A 48 6.73 8.74 2.32
CA ALA A 48 6.66 7.29 2.55
C ALA A 48 6.51 6.55 1.22
N VAL A 49 7.11 5.36 1.13
CA VAL A 49 6.94 4.43 0.01
C VAL A 49 6.38 3.11 0.57
N ASP A 50 5.20 2.72 0.12
CA ASP A 50 4.52 1.47 0.47
C ASP A 50 4.74 0.46 -0.65
N VAL A 51 5.64 -0.50 -0.45
CA VAL A 51 6.06 -1.48 -1.45
C VAL A 51 5.22 -2.75 -1.34
N GLY A 52 4.64 -3.20 -2.45
CA GLY A 52 3.63 -4.25 -2.46
C GLY A 52 2.31 -3.75 -1.89
N CYS A 53 1.90 -2.54 -2.28
CA CYS A 53 0.77 -1.84 -1.68
C CYS A 53 -0.60 -2.48 -1.98
N GLY A 54 -0.67 -3.42 -2.93
CA GLY A 54 -1.91 -3.96 -3.46
C GLY A 54 -2.85 -2.83 -3.88
N ASN A 55 -4.12 -2.94 -3.48
CA ASN A 55 -5.17 -1.97 -3.79
C ASN A 55 -5.07 -0.67 -2.97
N GLY A 56 -3.98 -0.47 -2.22
CA GLY A 56 -3.69 0.78 -1.50
C GLY A 56 -4.29 0.88 -0.11
N GLN A 57 -4.82 -0.21 0.48
CA GLN A 57 -5.39 -0.21 1.83
C GLN A 57 -4.42 0.34 2.90
N SER A 58 -3.16 -0.11 2.91
CA SER A 58 -2.14 0.38 3.83
C SER A 58 -1.67 1.79 3.46
N THR A 59 -1.61 2.09 2.16
CA THR A 59 -1.06 3.34 1.64
C THR A 59 -1.84 4.56 2.11
N VAL A 60 -3.19 4.50 2.08
CA VAL A 60 -4.02 5.64 2.51
C VAL A 60 -3.93 5.93 4.00
N ILE A 61 -3.68 4.91 4.83
CA ILE A 61 -3.55 5.07 6.28
C ILE A 61 -2.26 5.83 6.63
N LEU A 62 -1.25 5.80 5.76
CA LEU A 62 -0.02 6.59 5.91
C LEU A 62 -0.22 8.07 5.57
N ALA A 63 -1.22 8.42 4.77
CA ALA A 63 -1.41 9.76 4.21
C ALA A 63 -1.48 10.89 5.25
N PRO A 64 -2.09 10.72 6.44
CA PRO A 64 -2.13 11.78 7.46
C PRO A 64 -0.77 12.10 8.08
N TYR A 65 0.20 11.17 7.99
CA TYR A 65 1.47 11.28 8.70
C TYR A 65 2.62 11.82 7.84
N PHE A 66 2.50 11.77 6.51
CA PHE A 66 3.57 12.15 5.58
C PHE A 66 3.11 13.22 4.59
N LYS A 67 4.03 14.10 4.16
CA LYS A 67 3.72 15.08 3.11
C LYS A 67 3.34 14.42 1.78
N ARG A 68 3.90 13.25 1.48
CA ARG A 68 3.60 12.43 0.30
C ARG A 68 3.69 10.95 0.63
N VAL A 69 2.84 10.15 -0.01
CA VAL A 69 2.91 8.68 0.03
C VAL A 69 2.87 8.14 -1.39
N HIS A 70 3.74 7.17 -1.67
CA HIS A 70 3.77 6.47 -2.94
C HIS A 70 3.53 4.97 -2.69
N GLY A 71 2.43 4.44 -3.19
CA GLY A 71 2.20 2.99 -3.21
C GLY A 71 2.75 2.40 -4.51
N SER A 72 3.47 1.28 -4.43
CA SER A 72 3.85 0.53 -5.61
C SER A 72 3.54 -0.95 -5.48
N ASP A 73 3.05 -1.55 -6.55
CA ASP A 73 2.72 -2.97 -6.63
C ASP A 73 2.98 -3.49 -8.05
N VAL A 74 3.43 -4.73 -8.16
CA VAL A 74 3.72 -5.36 -9.46
C VAL A 74 2.43 -5.68 -10.26
N SER A 75 1.28 -5.69 -9.60
CA SER A 75 -0.01 -5.98 -10.23
C SER A 75 -0.69 -4.71 -10.72
N GLU A 76 -0.70 -4.49 -12.03
CA GLU A 76 -1.43 -3.39 -12.67
C GLU A 76 -2.91 -3.36 -12.24
N ALA A 77 -3.54 -4.53 -12.09
CA ALA A 77 -4.94 -4.61 -11.64
C ALA A 77 -5.14 -4.08 -10.20
N GLN A 78 -4.15 -4.27 -9.31
CA GLN A 78 -4.17 -3.72 -7.96
C GLN A 78 -3.99 -2.20 -8.00
N ILE A 79 -3.05 -1.72 -8.81
CA ILE A 79 -2.76 -0.29 -8.97
C ILE A 79 -3.94 0.47 -9.56
N GLU A 80 -4.60 -0.05 -10.59
CA GLU A 80 -5.80 0.59 -11.15
C GLU A 80 -6.94 0.65 -10.14
N GLN A 81 -7.12 -0.41 -9.34
CA GLN A 81 -8.08 -0.38 -8.24
C GLN A 81 -7.69 0.65 -7.15
N ALA A 82 -6.41 0.75 -6.80
CA ALA A 82 -5.93 1.72 -5.83
C ALA A 82 -6.18 3.16 -6.28
N LYS A 83 -5.89 3.47 -7.55
CA LYS A 83 -6.16 4.78 -8.16
C LYS A 83 -7.66 5.11 -8.14
N ALA A 84 -8.52 4.14 -8.41
CA ALA A 84 -9.96 4.34 -8.46
C ALA A 84 -10.60 4.51 -7.07
N ASP A 85 -10.25 3.63 -6.12
CA ASP A 85 -10.95 3.52 -4.84
C ASP A 85 -10.32 4.39 -3.73
N ARG A 86 -9.04 4.76 -3.89
CA ARG A 86 -8.19 5.28 -2.80
C ARG A 86 -7.36 6.50 -3.19
N SER A 87 -7.92 7.34 -4.06
CA SER A 87 -7.31 8.61 -4.45
C SER A 87 -7.32 9.63 -3.31
N LEU A 88 -6.15 10.12 -2.91
CA LEU A 88 -5.98 11.22 -1.96
C LEU A 88 -4.98 12.25 -2.53
N PRO A 89 -5.07 13.55 -2.17
CA PRO A 89 -4.26 14.61 -2.76
C PRO A 89 -2.73 14.41 -2.65
N ASN A 90 -2.28 13.70 -1.61
CA ASN A 90 -0.87 13.43 -1.34
C ASN A 90 -0.47 11.96 -1.55
N VAL A 91 -1.31 11.16 -2.22
CA VAL A 91 -1.05 9.75 -2.50
C VAL A 91 -0.95 9.50 -4.00
N THR A 92 0.04 8.71 -4.41
CA THR A 92 0.23 8.27 -5.80
C THR A 92 0.47 6.76 -5.86
N TYR A 93 0.14 6.14 -6.99
CA TYR A 93 0.26 4.70 -7.21
C TYR A 93 0.97 4.40 -8.52
N ALA A 94 1.92 3.45 -8.50
CA ALA A 94 2.65 2.97 -9.67
C ALA A 94 2.86 1.45 -9.70
#